data_AF-A0A544Y3Y8-F1
#
_entry.id   AF-A0A544Y3Y8-F1
#
_cell.length_a   1.000
_cell.length_b   1.000
_cell.length_c   1.000
_cell.angle_alpha   90.00
_cell.angle_beta   90.00
_cell.angle_gamma   90.00
#
_symmetry.space_group_name_H-M   'P 1'
#
loop_
_entity.id
_entity.type
_entity.pdbx_description
1 polymer ?
#
loop_
_entity_poly.entity_id
_entity_poly.type
_entity_poly.pdbx_seq_one_letter_code
_entity_poly.pdbx_strand_id
1 'polypeptide(L)' 'MTVIRIVSVRTGDEVSRAELGENGAVTYSGGESAVAAVRSWLRDHPGRDEADAVRALATEGWSNGYLMIQLDQGSS' A
#
# COMPACT_ATOMS: atom_id res chain seq x y z
N MET A 1 -0.53 -11.78 -7.24
CA MET A 1 0.30 -10.58 -6.98
C MET A 1 -0.57 -9.56 -6.26
N THR A 2 -0.14 -9.06 -5.10
CA THR A 2 -0.90 -8.07 -4.31
C THR A 2 -0.36 -6.69 -4.60
N VAL A 3 -1.24 -5.74 -4.94
CA VAL A 3 -0.85 -4.36 -5.23
C VAL A 3 -1.71 -3.42 -4.40
N ILE A 4 -1.07 -2.50 -3.69
CA ILE A 4 -1.74 -1.33 -3.11
C ILE A 4 -1.41 -0.11 -3.95
N ARG A 5 -2.45 0.62 -4.37
CA ARG A 5 -2.30 1.89 -5.07
C ARG A 5 -2.75 3.00 -4.14
N ILE A 6 -1.87 3.97 -3.90
CA ILE A 6 -2.21 5.19 -3.17
C ILE A 6 -2.68 6.20 -4.20
N VAL A 7 -3.95 6.59 -4.09
CA VAL A 7 -4.56 7.60 -4.95
C VAL A 7 -4.81 8.89 -4.20
N SER A 8 -4.66 10.02 -4.88
CA SER A 8 -5.04 11.33 -4.39
C SER A 8 -6.56 11.41 -4.28
N VAL A 9 -7.08 11.72 -3.08
CA VAL A 9 -8.53 11.92 -2.89
C VAL A 9 -9.04 13.11 -3.71
N ARG A 10 -8.17 14.11 -3.92
CA ARG A 10 -8.52 15.36 -4.60
C ARG A 10 -8.65 15.19 -6.12
N THR A 11 -7.78 14.38 -6.72
CA THR A 11 -7.66 14.29 -8.19
C THR A 11 -8.00 12.91 -8.73
N GLY A 12 -8.01 11.87 -7.88
CA GLY A 12 -8.22 10.48 -8.27
C GLY A 12 -6.98 9.80 -8.86
N ASP A 13 -5.88 10.54 -9.05
CA ASP A 13 -4.65 10.01 -9.65
C ASP A 13 -3.88 9.11 -8.69
N GLU A 14 -3.29 8.04 -9.23
CA GLU A 14 -2.28 7.25 -8.53
C GLU A 14 -1.04 8.12 -8.28
N VAL A 15 -0.66 8.27 -7.01
CA VAL A 15 0.54 9.03 -6.61
C VAL A 15 1.69 8.13 -6.21
N SER A 16 1.40 6.91 -5.73
CA SER A 16 2.39 5.96 -5.23
C SER A 16 1.76 4.57 -5.18
N ARG A 17 2.57 3.53 -5.28
CA ARG A 17 2.10 2.14 -5.15
C ARG A 17 3.14 1.25 -4.50
N ALA A 18 2.69 0.16 -3.89
CA ALA A 18 3.54 -0.93 -3.45
C ALA A 18 3.04 -2.25 -4.03
N GLU A 19 3.97 -3.04 -4.58
CA GLU A 19 3.72 -4.31 -5.23
C GLU A 19 4.42 -5.42 -4.45
N LEU A 20 3.65 -6.41 -4.00
CA LEU A 20 4.16 -7.58 -3.33
C LEU A 20 4.36 -8.71 -4.34
N GLY A 21 5.62 -9.04 -4.60
CA GLY A 21 6.03 -10.18 -5.39
C GLY A 21 5.78 -11.51 -4.68
N GLU A 22 5.73 -12.61 -5.44
CA GLU A 22 5.49 -13.96 -4.90
C GLU A 22 6.59 -14.45 -3.96
N ASN A 23 7.80 -13.89 -4.07
CA ASN A 23 8.93 -14.14 -3.19
C ASN A 23 8.88 -13.33 -1.86
N GLY A 24 7.82 -12.56 -1.63
CA GLY A 24 7.71 -11.68 -0.47
C GLY A 24 8.44 -10.34 -0.60
N ALA A 25 9.07 -10.06 -1.75
CA ALA A 25 9.71 -8.77 -1.98
C ALA A 25 8.66 -7.68 -2.24
N VAL A 26 8.78 -6.56 -1.56
CA VAL A 26 7.95 -5.38 -1.79
C VAL A 26 8.70 -4.39 -2.68
N THR A 27 8.10 -4.05 -3.81
CA THR A 27 8.61 -3.00 -4.70
C THR A 27 7.73 -1.77 -4.59
N TYR A 28 8.34 -0.61 -4.34
CA TYR A 28 7.63 0.66 -4.31
C TYR A 28 7.86 1.42 -5.61
N SER A 29 6.85 2.15 -6.07
CA SER A 29 6.95 2.99 -7.27
C SER A 29 6.10 4.25 -7.11
N GLY A 30 6.51 5.35 -7.77
CA GLY A 30 5.88 6.67 -7.60
C GLY A 30 6.47 7.45 -6.42
N GLY A 31 5.62 8.15 -5.66
CA GLY A 31 6.01 8.93 -4.49
C GLY A 31 6.23 8.11 -3.21
N GLU A 32 6.51 8.78 -2.08
CA GLU A 32 6.80 8.14 -0.78
C GLU A 32 5.55 7.68 0.00
N SER A 33 4.34 7.95 -0.49
CA SER A 33 3.12 7.72 0.30
C SER A 33 2.86 6.25 0.63
N ALA A 34 3.13 5.32 -0.29
CA ALA A 34 2.96 3.89 -0.02
C ALA A 34 3.95 3.40 1.05
N VAL A 35 5.20 3.89 0.98
CA VAL A 35 6.23 3.60 2.00
C VAL A 35 5.81 4.15 3.36
N ALA A 36 5.26 5.37 3.40
CA ALA A 36 4.80 5.99 4.64
C ALA A 36 3.62 5.22 5.26
N ALA A 37 2.68 4.73 4.44
CA ALA A 37 1.56 3.90 4.90
C ALA A 37 2.07 2.57 5.51
N VAL A 38 2.96 1.86 4.81
CA VAL A 38 3.58 0.61 5.28
C VAL A 38 4.33 0.84 6.59
N ARG A 39 5.18 1.88 6.65
CA ARG A 39 5.92 2.22 7.87
C ARG A 39 5.00 2.60 9.03
N SER A 40 3.87 3.24 8.76
CA SER A 40 2.92 3.57 9.82
C SER A 40 2.31 2.31 10.40
N TRP A 41 1.83 1.41 9.55
CA TRP A 41 1.28 0.13 9.98
C TRP A 41 2.32 -0.68 10.78
N LEU A 42 3.57 -0.75 10.32
CA LEU A 42 4.63 -1.45 11.04
C LEU A 42 4.97 -0.87 12.42
N ARG A 43 4.77 0.44 12.62
CA ARG A 43 4.94 1.04 13.96
C ARG A 43 3.87 0.55 14.94
N ASP A 44 2.64 0.38 14.46
CA ASP A 44 1.52 -0.14 15.26
C ASP A 44 1.59 -1.66 15.43
N HIS A 45 2.28 -2.36 14.52
CA HIS A 45 2.44 -3.82 14.49
C HIS A 45 3.92 -4.25 14.57
N PRO A 46 4.58 -4.06 15.73
CA PRO A 46 5.98 -4.41 15.89
C PRO A 46 6.21 -5.92 15.70
N GLY A 47 7.29 -6.28 15.00
CA GLY A 47 7.66 -7.67 14.70
C GLY A 47 7.02 -8.26 13.44
N ARG A 48 6.22 -7.47 12.73
CA ARG A 48 5.73 -7.81 11.37
C ARG A 48 6.70 -7.31 10.31
N ASP A 49 6.62 -7.92 9.12
CA ASP A 49 7.40 -7.53 7.95
C ASP A 49 6.59 -6.68 6.96
N GLU A 50 7.28 -6.09 5.98
CA GLU A 50 6.65 -5.23 4.98
C GLU A 50 5.62 -5.96 4.12
N ALA A 51 5.79 -7.27 3.85
CA ALA A 51 4.82 -8.02 3.07
C ALA A 51 3.51 -8.22 3.84
N ASP A 52 3.60 -8.50 5.15
CA ASP A 52 2.43 -8.50 6.04
C ASP A 52 1.72 -7.15 6.04
N ALA A 53 2.47 -6.05 6.14
CA ALA A 53 1.91 -4.70 6.11
C ALA A 53 1.19 -4.40 4.78
N VAL A 54 1.79 -4.73 3.64
CA VAL A 54 1.15 -4.52 2.31
C VAL A 54 -0.12 -5.35 2.17
N ARG A 55 -0.14 -6.60 2.65
CA ARG A 55 -1.36 -7.44 2.65
C ARG A 55 -2.45 -6.91 3.56
N ALA A 56 -2.09 -6.44 4.75
CA ALA A 56 -3.01 -5.86 5.71
C ALA A 56 -3.61 -4.56 5.16
N LEU A 57 -2.77 -3.63 4.69
CA LEU A 57 -3.19 -2.38 4.07
C LEU A 57 -4.05 -2.59 2.82
N ALA A 58 -3.79 -3.65 2.06
CA ALA A 58 -4.66 -4.05 0.96
C ALA A 58 -6.05 -4.46 1.46
N THR A 59 -6.16 -5.13 2.60
CA THR A 59 -7.43 -5.67 3.11
C THR A 59 -8.21 -4.67 3.95
N GLU A 60 -7.53 -3.99 4.87
CA GLU A 60 -8.08 -3.07 5.86
C GLU A 60 -8.33 -1.68 5.26
N GLY A 61 -7.63 -1.37 4.16
CA GLY A 61 -7.59 -0.03 3.58
C GLY A 61 -6.78 0.94 4.45
N TRP A 62 -6.39 2.07 3.86
CA TRP A 62 -5.71 3.14 4.58
C TRP A 62 -6.13 4.48 3.99
N SER A 63 -6.36 5.45 4.87
CA SER A 63 -6.55 6.83 4.49
C SER A 63 -6.01 7.78 5.56
N ASN A 64 -5.38 8.85 5.11
CA ASN A 64 -4.91 9.94 5.98
C ASN A 64 -5.66 11.26 5.72
N GLY A 65 -6.83 11.20 5.06
CA GLY A 65 -7.62 12.38 4.67
C GLY A 65 -7.21 13.03 3.34
N TYR A 66 -6.01 12.76 2.81
CA TYR A 66 -5.56 13.25 1.50
C TYR A 66 -5.37 12.14 0.47
N LEU A 67 -5.14 10.91 0.95
CA LEU A 67 -4.82 9.75 0.13
C LEU A 67 -5.72 8.56 0.51
N MET A 68 -6.01 7.69 -0.45
CA MET A 68 -6.76 6.44 -0.26
C MET A 68 -6.02 5.27 -0.89
N ILE A 69 -6.16 4.08 -0.31
CA ILE A 69 -5.75 2.82 -0.95
C ILE A 69 -6.87 2.35 -1.88
N GLN A 70 -6.55 2.19 -3.17
CA GLN A 70 -7.39 1.44 -4.10
C GLN A 70 -6.80 0.05 -4.34
N LEU A 71 -7.65 -0.96 -4.18
CA LEU A 71 -7.34 -2.34 -4.52
C LEU A 71 -7.51 -2.55 -6.03
N ASP A 72 -6.46 -3.03 -6.68
CA ASP A 72 -6.60 -3.74 -7.94
C ASP A 72 -6.39 -5.23 -7.63
N GLN A 73 -7.46 -5.90 -7.21
CA GLN A 73 -7.53 -7.35 -7.33
C GLN A 73 -7.67 -7.60 -8.81
N GLY A 74 -6.54 -7.76 -9.52
CA GLY A 74 -6.51 -7.92 -10.97
C GLY A 74 -7.60 -8.89 -11.41
N SER A 75 -8.67 -8.33 -11.97
CA SER A 75 -9.73 -9.12 -12.60
C SER A 75 -9.14 -9.55 -13.93
N SER A 76 -8.73 -10.82 -14.00
CA SER A 76 -8.51 -11.47 -15.31
C SER A 76 -9.82 -11.55 -16.08
#